data_AF-A0A356KPN8-F1
#
_entry.id   AF-A0A356KPN8-F1
#
_cell.length_a   1.000
_cell.length_b   1.000
_cell.length_c   1.000
_cell.angle_alpha   90.00
_cell.angle_beta   90.00
_cell.angle_gamma   90.00
#
_symmetry.space_group_name_H-M   'P 1'
#
loop_
_entity.id
_entity.type
_entity.pdbx_description
1 polymer ?
#
loop_
_entity_poly.entity_id
_entity_poly.type
_entity_poly.pdbx_seq_one_letter_code
_entity_poly.pdbx_strand_id
1 'polypeptide(L)'
;MREIGGANRGPRVDLYARVAGMSVGGQWCGYFASFNYAQAARALGRAWVGQRALHSVGKVRAFFLYRSYTQRWTSERVARWEAVRRQHQAGGSLRRYMVLSGSSGQRYAQGRRLRCEVFAGYRDLPLRAGDFVVWSRGSGQGHIGLVESYEPSQGRLVTIEGNTSNRVRRRSYDLRRADVRAGIDGFGRPALGDFVASP
;
A
#
# COMPACT_ATOMS: atom_id res chain seq x y z
N MET A 1 -19.60 1.36 -7.08
CA MET A 1 -19.94 0.90 -5.71
C MET A 1 -19.82 2.05 -4.72
N ARG A 2 -20.79 2.24 -3.81
CA ARG A 2 -20.87 3.32 -2.82
C ARG A 2 -21.22 2.74 -1.44
N GLU A 3 -20.79 3.37 -0.36
CA GLU A 3 -21.25 3.07 1.00
C GLU A 3 -22.65 3.69 1.24
N ILE A 4 -23.39 3.18 2.23
CA ILE A 4 -24.72 3.64 2.59
C ILE A 4 -24.60 4.72 3.67
N GLY A 5 -25.23 5.87 3.45
CA GLY A 5 -25.43 6.91 4.49
C GLY A 5 -24.18 7.68 4.95
N GLY A 6 -23.01 7.53 4.32
CA GLY A 6 -21.80 8.25 4.76
C GLY A 6 -21.12 7.67 6.01
N ALA A 7 -21.58 6.50 6.48
CA ALA A 7 -21.14 5.91 7.72
C ALA A 7 -19.89 5.01 7.58
N ASN A 8 -19.25 4.95 6.41
CA ASN A 8 -18.27 3.89 6.08
C ASN A 8 -18.85 2.47 6.24
N ARG A 9 -20.12 2.28 5.88
CA ARG A 9 -20.87 1.02 6.04
C ARG A 9 -21.61 0.61 4.76
N GLY A 10 -21.95 -0.66 4.68
CA GLY A 10 -22.79 -1.24 3.63
C GLY A 10 -22.34 -2.65 3.27
N PRO A 11 -23.18 -3.51 2.66
CA PRO A 11 -22.89 -4.94 2.54
C PRO A 11 -21.51 -5.28 1.97
N ARG A 12 -21.09 -4.55 0.93
CA ARG A 12 -19.77 -4.73 0.31
C ARG A 12 -18.63 -4.02 1.07
N VAL A 13 -18.89 -2.88 1.72
CA VAL A 13 -17.87 -2.18 2.54
C VAL A 13 -17.56 -2.99 3.80
N ASP A 14 -18.58 -3.55 4.43
CA ASP A 14 -18.45 -4.44 5.58
C ASP A 14 -17.72 -5.73 5.20
N LEU A 15 -17.93 -6.26 3.99
CA LEU A 15 -17.14 -7.38 3.45
C LEU A 15 -15.65 -7.02 3.32
N TYR A 16 -15.32 -5.82 2.84
CA TYR A 16 -13.93 -5.38 2.73
C TYR A 16 -13.25 -5.32 4.09
N ALA A 17 -13.94 -4.75 5.09
CA ALA A 17 -13.44 -4.72 6.47
C ALA A 17 -13.20 -6.13 7.01
N ARG A 18 -14.15 -7.06 6.84
CA ARG A 18 -13.99 -8.46 7.26
C ARG A 18 -12.80 -9.15 6.59
N VAL A 19 -12.65 -9.02 5.27
CA VAL A 19 -11.51 -9.61 4.54
C VAL A 19 -10.18 -8.97 4.93
N ALA A 20 -10.17 -7.69 5.26
CA ALA A 20 -8.99 -7.01 5.81
C ALA A 20 -8.70 -7.38 7.28
N GLY A 21 -9.59 -8.15 7.94
CA GLY A 21 -9.48 -8.50 9.35
C GLY A 21 -9.69 -7.31 10.29
N MET A 22 -10.59 -6.41 9.92
CA MET A 22 -10.85 -5.12 10.58
C MET A 22 -12.32 -4.98 10.96
N SER A 23 -12.58 -4.19 12.00
CA SER A 23 -13.95 -3.80 12.37
C SER A 23 -14.57 -2.91 11.29
N VAL A 24 -15.89 -3.04 11.12
CA VAL A 24 -16.68 -2.22 10.19
C VAL A 24 -16.77 -0.77 10.67
N GLY A 25 -17.02 0.18 9.76
CA GLY A 25 -17.18 1.61 10.08
C GLY A 25 -15.89 2.45 10.06
N GLY A 26 -14.72 1.82 9.88
CA GLY A 26 -13.46 2.53 9.64
C GLY A 26 -13.30 3.00 8.18
N GLN A 27 -12.37 3.94 7.94
CA GLN A 27 -12.01 4.33 6.57
C GLN A 27 -11.57 3.12 5.75
N TRP A 28 -12.23 2.90 4.61
CA TRP A 28 -12.13 1.62 3.91
C TRP A 28 -11.26 1.65 2.65
N CYS A 29 -10.50 2.72 2.39
CA CYS A 29 -9.56 2.76 1.25
C CYS A 29 -8.52 1.62 1.31
N GLY A 30 -7.92 1.42 2.48
CA GLY A 30 -7.02 0.31 2.77
C GLY A 30 -7.70 -1.06 2.74
N TYR A 31 -8.93 -1.16 3.25
CA TYR A 31 -9.70 -2.41 3.25
C TYR A 31 -10.03 -2.86 1.84
N PHE A 32 -10.42 -1.91 0.98
CA PHE A 32 -10.66 -2.16 -0.42
C PHE A 32 -9.38 -2.65 -1.11
N ALA A 33 -8.24 -2.01 -0.87
CA ALA A 33 -6.98 -2.44 -1.48
C ALA A 33 -6.58 -3.86 -1.02
N SER A 34 -6.68 -4.16 0.28
CA SER A 34 -6.51 -5.52 0.83
C SER A 34 -7.48 -6.54 0.23
N PHE A 35 -8.74 -6.16 0.07
CA PHE A 35 -9.77 -7.03 -0.50
C PHE A 35 -9.44 -7.41 -1.95
N ASN A 36 -9.06 -6.46 -2.80
CA ASN A 36 -8.69 -6.76 -4.19
C ASN A 36 -7.51 -7.73 -4.27
N TYR A 37 -6.48 -7.54 -3.44
CA TYR A 37 -5.35 -8.47 -3.36
C TYR A 37 -5.75 -9.86 -2.87
N ALA A 38 -6.63 -9.95 -1.87
CA ALA A 38 -7.14 -11.23 -1.40
C ALA A 38 -7.97 -11.95 -2.47
N GLN A 39 -8.78 -11.23 -3.24
CA GLN A 39 -9.55 -11.80 -4.34
C GLN A 39 -8.63 -12.26 -5.49
N ALA A 40 -7.63 -11.46 -5.86
CA ALA A 40 -6.65 -11.83 -6.89
C ALA A 40 -5.82 -13.05 -6.47
N ALA A 41 -5.39 -13.11 -5.21
CA ALA A 41 -4.69 -14.27 -4.67
C ALA A 41 -5.57 -15.54 -4.76
N ARG A 42 -6.83 -15.45 -4.34
CA ARG A 42 -7.78 -16.58 -4.39
C ARG A 42 -8.03 -17.07 -5.81
N ALA A 43 -8.16 -16.16 -6.78
CA ALA A 43 -8.31 -16.51 -8.20
C ALA A 43 -7.09 -17.30 -8.74
N LEU A 44 -5.93 -17.17 -8.09
CA LEU A 44 -4.70 -17.90 -8.39
C LEU A 44 -4.46 -19.10 -7.46
N GLY A 45 -5.45 -19.51 -6.66
CA GLY A 45 -5.31 -20.61 -5.69
C GLY A 45 -4.40 -20.28 -4.51
N ARG A 46 -4.23 -19.00 -4.17
CA ARG A 46 -3.32 -18.51 -3.12
C ARG A 46 -4.05 -17.71 -2.04
N ALA A 47 -3.38 -17.55 -0.91
CA ALA A 47 -3.80 -16.67 0.18
C ALA A 47 -2.86 -15.47 0.33
N TRP A 48 -3.44 -14.28 0.52
CA TRP A 48 -2.74 -13.03 0.77
C TRP A 48 -2.48 -12.82 2.26
N VAL A 49 -1.22 -12.67 2.71
CA VAL A 49 -0.90 -12.52 4.15
C VAL A 49 -0.91 -11.07 4.65
N GLY A 50 -0.91 -10.07 3.77
CA GLY A 50 -0.85 -8.65 4.14
C GLY A 50 -2.21 -7.99 4.43
N GLN A 51 -3.27 -8.76 4.67
CA GLN A 51 -4.66 -8.27 4.79
C GLN A 51 -4.82 -7.14 5.83
N ARG A 52 -4.15 -7.27 6.98
CA ARG A 52 -4.22 -6.32 8.12
C ARG A 52 -3.19 -5.19 8.04
N ALA A 53 -2.38 -5.16 6.99
CA ALA A 53 -1.23 -4.28 6.89
C ALA A 53 -1.55 -2.94 6.22
N LEU A 54 -2.70 -2.83 5.55
CA LEU A 54 -2.97 -1.76 4.60
C LEU A 54 -3.96 -0.70 5.10
N HIS A 55 -4.31 -0.66 6.37
CA HIS A 55 -5.39 0.23 6.83
C HIS A 55 -4.94 1.57 7.42
N SER A 56 -3.63 1.85 7.42
CA SER A 56 -3.09 3.18 7.71
C SER A 56 -1.72 3.33 7.02
N VAL A 57 -1.32 4.56 6.71
CA VAL A 57 0.01 4.83 6.10
C VAL A 57 1.14 4.24 6.94
N GLY A 58 1.05 4.38 8.27
CA GLY A 58 2.06 3.83 9.16
C GLY A 58 2.20 2.31 9.06
N LYS A 59 1.08 1.57 8.94
CA LYS A 59 1.11 0.12 8.75
C LYS A 59 1.58 -0.27 7.35
N VAL A 60 1.19 0.48 6.33
CA VAL A 60 1.65 0.27 4.95
C VAL A 60 3.16 0.42 4.86
N ARG A 61 3.71 1.52 5.39
CA ARG A 61 5.15 1.73 5.49
C ARG A 61 5.80 0.56 6.23
N ALA A 62 5.26 0.18 7.39
CA ALA A 62 5.83 -0.88 8.19
C ALA A 62 5.88 -2.23 7.43
N PHE A 63 4.83 -2.53 6.67
CA PHE A 63 4.74 -3.73 5.84
C PHE A 63 5.82 -3.77 4.76
N PHE A 64 5.91 -2.72 3.94
CA PHE A 64 6.86 -2.66 2.82
C PHE A 64 8.31 -2.49 3.28
N LEU A 65 8.53 -1.95 4.49
CA LEU A 65 9.85 -1.78 5.10
C LEU A 65 10.26 -2.95 6.01
N TYR A 66 9.56 -4.09 5.98
CA TYR A 66 9.83 -5.26 6.82
C TYR A 66 10.00 -4.90 8.31
N ARG A 67 8.98 -4.31 8.91
CA ARG A 67 9.02 -3.93 10.33
C ARG A 67 7.67 -4.00 11.02
N SER A 68 7.68 -3.87 12.34
CA SER A 68 6.45 -3.69 13.13
C SER A 68 6.00 -2.23 13.14
N TYR A 69 4.68 -2.03 13.18
CA TYR A 69 4.05 -0.72 13.27
C TYR A 69 3.93 -0.21 14.73
N THR A 70 3.31 -0.99 15.62
CA THR A 70 2.93 -0.53 16.98
C THR A 70 3.87 -0.96 18.10
N GLN A 71 4.82 -1.87 17.84
CA GLN A 71 5.50 -2.57 18.93
C GLN A 71 6.93 -2.09 19.12
N ARG A 72 7.38 -2.06 20.39
CA ARG A 72 8.75 -1.77 20.78
C ARG A 72 9.70 -2.69 20.02
N TRP A 73 10.77 -2.08 19.49
CA TRP A 73 11.80 -2.76 18.73
C TRP A 73 12.65 -3.60 19.67
N THR A 74 12.37 -4.90 19.71
CA THR A 74 13.24 -5.89 20.37
C THR A 74 14.10 -6.59 19.32
N SER A 75 15.26 -7.12 19.74
CA SER A 75 16.18 -7.83 18.86
C SER A 75 15.52 -9.04 18.17
N GLU A 76 14.62 -9.75 18.86
CA GLU A 76 13.90 -10.91 18.30
C GLU A 76 12.94 -10.48 17.18
N ARG A 77 12.29 -9.32 17.32
CA ARG A 77 11.39 -8.80 16.27
C ARG A 77 12.15 -8.33 15.05
N VAL A 78 13.30 -7.67 15.25
CA VAL A 78 14.20 -7.32 14.15
C VAL A 78 14.59 -8.59 13.42
N ALA A 79 15.08 -9.60 14.15
CA ALA A 79 15.49 -10.88 13.60
C ALA A 79 14.35 -11.57 12.83
N ARG A 80 13.11 -11.55 13.37
CA ARG A 80 11.94 -12.09 12.67
C ARG A 80 11.71 -11.42 11.33
N TRP A 81 11.68 -10.09 11.26
CA TRP A 81 11.41 -9.40 10.00
C TRP A 81 12.55 -9.52 8.99
N GLU A 82 13.80 -9.54 9.46
CA GLU A 82 14.95 -9.85 8.61
C GLU A 82 14.88 -11.31 8.11
N ALA A 83 14.37 -12.25 8.89
CA ALA A 83 14.13 -13.62 8.42
C ALA A 83 13.07 -13.67 7.31
N VAL A 84 11.94 -12.97 7.46
CA VAL A 84 10.93 -12.85 6.37
C VAL A 84 11.55 -12.22 5.13
N ARG A 85 12.37 -11.18 5.31
CA ARG A 85 13.08 -10.54 4.19
C ARG A 85 14.02 -11.49 3.47
N ARG A 86 14.85 -12.26 4.20
CA ARG A 86 15.74 -13.27 3.63
C ARG A 86 14.96 -14.35 2.89
N GLN A 87 13.83 -14.81 3.44
CA GLN A 87 12.96 -15.77 2.77
C GLN A 87 12.41 -15.22 1.45
N HIS A 88 11.92 -13.98 1.45
CA HIS A 88 11.44 -13.30 0.25
C HIS A 88 12.55 -13.13 -0.79
N GLN A 89 13.75 -12.75 -0.36
CA GLN A 89 14.92 -12.64 -1.23
C GLN A 89 15.29 -13.98 -1.87
N ALA A 90 15.31 -15.08 -1.08
CA ALA A 90 15.55 -16.42 -1.59
C ALA A 90 14.45 -16.87 -2.57
N GLY A 91 13.20 -16.44 -2.34
CA GLY A 91 12.08 -16.62 -3.26
C GLY A 91 12.05 -15.68 -4.47
N GLY A 92 13.15 -14.96 -4.74
CA GLY A 92 13.33 -14.14 -5.94
C GLY A 92 12.57 -12.81 -5.96
N SER A 93 11.96 -12.38 -4.85
CA SER A 93 11.25 -11.09 -4.82
C SER A 93 11.18 -10.48 -3.42
N LEU A 94 11.52 -9.20 -3.30
CA LEU A 94 11.37 -8.45 -2.05
C LEU A 94 10.09 -7.60 -2.08
N ARG A 95 9.59 -7.27 -0.90
CA ARG A 95 8.68 -6.13 -0.76
C ARG A 95 9.47 -4.88 -1.12
N ARG A 96 8.89 -4.04 -1.97
CA ARG A 96 9.51 -2.79 -2.40
C ARG A 96 8.75 -1.62 -1.79
N TYR A 97 9.51 -0.67 -1.25
CA TYR A 97 9.00 0.63 -0.86
C TYR A 97 9.71 1.69 -1.69
N MET A 98 9.03 2.17 -2.72
CA MET A 98 9.58 3.08 -3.73
C MET A 98 9.10 4.49 -3.41
N VAL A 99 10.03 5.45 -3.29
CA VAL A 99 9.74 6.82 -2.88
C VAL A 99 10.37 7.80 -3.84
N LEU A 100 9.73 8.95 -4.05
CA LEU A 100 10.34 10.07 -4.76
C LEU A 100 11.27 10.84 -3.83
N SER A 101 12.34 11.41 -4.40
CA SER A 101 13.21 12.33 -3.68
C SER A 101 12.41 13.50 -3.08
N GLY A 102 12.64 13.82 -1.81
CA GLY A 102 11.95 14.83 -1.02
C GLY A 102 10.58 14.42 -0.46
N SER A 103 10.05 13.24 -0.81
CA SER A 103 8.74 12.78 -0.34
C SER A 103 8.67 12.55 1.17
N SER A 104 7.47 12.54 1.74
CA SER A 104 7.28 12.21 3.16
C SER A 104 7.74 10.79 3.50
N GLY A 105 7.63 9.84 2.57
CA GLY A 105 8.06 8.47 2.77
C GLY A 105 9.58 8.36 2.86
N GLN A 106 10.31 9.09 2.01
CA GLN A 106 11.77 9.16 2.11
C GLN A 106 12.21 9.77 3.44
N ARG A 107 11.68 10.95 3.81
CA ARG A 107 12.00 11.60 5.09
C ARG A 107 11.72 10.68 6.27
N TYR A 108 10.59 9.96 6.25
CA TYR A 108 10.24 8.98 7.28
C TYR A 108 11.26 7.85 7.38
N ALA A 109 11.68 7.27 6.25
CA ALA A 109 12.63 6.17 6.19
C ALA A 109 14.03 6.62 6.63
N GLN A 110 14.52 7.75 6.12
CA GLN A 110 15.83 8.32 6.46
C GLN A 110 15.95 8.64 7.96
N GLY A 111 14.96 9.33 8.53
CA GLY A 111 14.94 9.65 9.96
C GLY A 111 14.91 8.42 10.89
N ARG A 112 14.73 7.22 10.32
CA ARG A 112 14.71 5.93 11.03
C ARG A 112 15.76 4.94 10.50
N ARG A 113 16.66 5.39 9.62
CA ARG A 113 17.70 4.56 8.97
C ARG A 113 17.14 3.30 8.30
N LEU A 114 15.94 3.41 7.71
CA LEU A 114 15.26 2.32 7.02
C LEU A 114 15.61 2.31 5.53
N ARG A 115 15.67 1.11 4.95
CA ARG A 115 15.96 0.92 3.53
C ARG A 115 14.70 1.14 2.69
N CYS A 116 14.74 2.11 1.78
CA CYS A 116 13.72 2.34 0.77
C CYS A 116 14.41 2.62 -0.57
N GLU A 117 13.69 2.45 -1.67
CA GLU A 117 14.18 2.73 -3.02
C GLU A 117 13.84 4.16 -3.38
N VAL A 118 14.85 5.02 -3.48
CA VAL A 118 14.67 6.46 -3.75
C VAL A 118 14.87 6.71 -5.24
N PHE A 119 13.88 7.33 -5.87
CA PHE A 119 13.92 7.72 -7.28
C PHE A 119 14.00 9.24 -7.38
N ALA A 120 14.92 9.74 -8.21
CA ALA A 120 15.14 11.17 -8.37
C ALA A 120 13.94 11.86 -9.05
N GLY A 121 13.39 11.23 -10.09
CA GLY A 121 12.22 11.71 -10.82
C GLY A 121 11.09 10.69 -10.88
N TYR A 122 9.89 11.16 -11.23
CA TYR A 122 8.75 10.28 -11.49
C TYR A 122 9.01 9.35 -12.67
N ARG A 123 9.76 9.79 -13.68
CA ARG A 123 10.04 9.01 -14.90
C ARG A 123 10.76 7.69 -14.61
N ASP A 124 11.54 7.64 -13.53
CA ASP A 124 12.36 6.48 -13.17
C ASP A 124 11.60 5.46 -12.32
N LEU A 125 10.38 5.81 -11.85
CA LEU A 125 9.59 4.92 -11.02
C LEU A 125 9.18 3.68 -11.83
N PRO A 126 9.53 2.46 -11.40
CA PRO A 126 9.25 1.24 -12.13
C PRO A 126 7.84 0.72 -11.79
N LEU A 127 6.84 1.59 -11.75
CA LEU A 127 5.48 1.24 -11.32
C LEU A 127 4.82 0.30 -12.34
N ARG A 128 3.98 -0.60 -11.83
CA ARG A 128 3.15 -1.47 -12.65
C ARG A 128 1.78 -1.64 -12.02
N ALA A 129 0.85 -2.16 -12.82
CA ALA A 129 -0.47 -2.56 -12.34
C ALA A 129 -0.36 -3.45 -11.10
N GLY A 130 -1.19 -3.16 -10.10
CA GLY A 130 -1.19 -3.84 -8.80
C GLY A 130 -0.37 -3.14 -7.72
N ASP A 131 0.64 -2.33 -8.06
CA ASP A 131 1.37 -1.58 -7.01
C ASP A 131 0.42 -0.71 -6.18
N PHE A 132 0.79 -0.45 -4.93
CA PHE A 132 0.07 0.47 -4.07
C PHE A 132 0.61 1.88 -4.27
N VAL A 133 -0.28 2.86 -4.34
CA VAL A 133 0.07 4.27 -4.09
C VAL A 133 -0.35 4.64 -2.67
N VAL A 134 0.53 5.33 -1.96
CA VAL A 134 0.30 5.81 -0.60
C VAL A 134 0.33 7.33 -0.63
N TRP A 135 -0.78 7.95 -0.26
CA TRP A 135 -0.93 9.40 -0.22
C TRP A 135 -0.76 9.90 1.22
N SER A 136 0.02 10.96 1.41
CA SER A 136 0.16 11.67 2.67
C SER A 136 -0.69 12.94 2.64
N ARG A 137 -1.83 12.96 3.35
CA ARG A 137 -2.74 14.12 3.39
C ARG A 137 -2.59 15.01 4.62
N GLY A 138 -1.38 15.24 5.12
CA GLY A 138 -1.07 16.25 6.15
C GLY A 138 -1.66 16.06 7.57
N SER A 139 -2.83 15.43 7.73
CA SER A 139 -3.59 15.28 8.98
C SER A 139 -3.45 13.91 9.63
N GLY A 140 -2.43 13.11 9.26
CA GLY A 140 -2.24 11.75 9.76
C GLY A 140 -3.18 10.70 9.14
N GLN A 141 -4.26 11.11 8.46
CA GLN A 141 -5.09 10.23 7.64
C GLN A 141 -4.55 10.21 6.22
N GLY A 142 -3.75 9.20 5.87
CA GLY A 142 -3.37 9.01 4.48
C GLY A 142 -4.40 8.22 3.69
N HIS A 143 -4.17 8.14 2.38
CA HIS A 143 -5.06 7.44 1.45
C HIS A 143 -4.27 6.38 0.70
N ILE A 144 -4.93 5.29 0.33
CA ILE A 144 -4.28 4.18 -0.35
C ILE A 144 -5.09 3.85 -1.60
N GLY A 145 -4.38 3.72 -2.71
CA GLY A 145 -4.92 3.31 -3.99
C GLY A 145 -4.14 2.15 -4.58
N LEU A 146 -4.75 1.49 -5.56
CA LEU A 146 -4.09 0.51 -6.42
C LEU A 146 -3.73 1.18 -7.73
N VAL A 147 -2.49 1.02 -8.18
CA VAL A 147 -2.04 1.42 -9.50
C VAL A 147 -2.72 0.51 -10.52
N GLU A 148 -3.45 1.12 -11.45
CA GLU A 148 -4.03 0.44 -12.62
C GLU A 148 -3.05 0.50 -13.79
N SER A 149 -2.52 1.69 -14.08
CA SER A 149 -1.52 1.89 -15.13
C SER A 149 -0.62 3.08 -14.82
N TYR A 150 0.57 3.07 -15.42
CA TYR A 150 1.54 4.14 -15.32
C TYR A 150 2.23 4.37 -16.66
N GLU A 151 2.23 5.62 -17.13
CA GLU A 151 2.88 6.04 -18.36
C GLU A 151 3.91 7.14 -18.04
N PRO A 152 5.21 6.78 -17.87
CA PRO A 152 6.25 7.70 -17.42
C PRO A 152 6.49 8.87 -18.39
N SER A 153 6.38 8.64 -19.70
CA SER A 153 6.58 9.66 -20.74
C SER A 153 5.60 10.82 -20.62
N GLN A 154 4.34 10.50 -20.27
CA GLN A 154 3.26 11.46 -20.01
C GLN A 154 3.16 11.89 -18.54
N GLY A 155 3.88 11.22 -17.64
CA GLY A 155 3.72 11.35 -16.19
C GLY A 155 2.33 10.90 -15.70
N ARG A 156 1.59 10.13 -16.49
CA ARG A 156 0.20 9.78 -16.18
C ARG A 156 0.15 8.56 -15.28
N LEU A 157 -0.40 8.73 -14.08
CA LEU A 157 -0.67 7.66 -13.13
C LEU A 157 -2.18 7.45 -13.03
N VAL A 158 -2.65 6.22 -13.27
CA VAL A 158 -4.06 5.86 -13.11
C VAL A 158 -4.20 4.88 -11.95
N THR A 159 -5.18 5.15 -11.07
CA THR A 159 -5.41 4.35 -9.87
C THR A 159 -6.88 3.97 -9.71
N ILE A 160 -7.12 2.90 -8.96
CA ILE A 160 -8.43 2.51 -8.44
C ILE A 160 -8.41 2.67 -6.92
N GLU A 161 -9.27 3.54 -6.40
CA GLU A 161 -9.26 3.98 -5.01
C GLU A 161 -10.61 3.74 -4.35
N GLY A 162 -10.59 3.17 -3.14
CA GLY A 162 -11.77 3.01 -2.29
C GLY A 162 -11.95 4.24 -1.40
N ASN A 163 -13.16 4.44 -0.90
CA ASN A 163 -13.52 5.54 0.00
C ASN A 163 -13.19 6.96 -0.54
N THR A 164 -13.35 7.17 -1.85
CA THR A 164 -13.18 8.49 -2.46
C THR A 164 -14.55 9.13 -2.66
N SER A 165 -14.97 9.97 -1.72
CA SER A 165 -16.37 10.45 -1.62
C SER A 165 -17.34 9.27 -1.48
N ASN A 166 -17.02 8.38 -0.54
CA ASN A 166 -17.86 7.26 -0.11
C ASN A 166 -18.11 6.22 -1.21
N ARG A 167 -17.21 6.14 -2.20
CA ARG A 167 -17.33 5.21 -3.34
C ARG A 167 -15.96 4.77 -3.86
N VAL A 168 -15.97 3.69 -4.65
CA VAL A 168 -14.81 3.30 -5.47
C VAL A 168 -14.72 4.25 -6.66
N ARG A 169 -13.53 4.76 -6.95
CA ARG A 169 -13.29 5.62 -8.12
C ARG A 169 -12.01 5.22 -8.83
N ARG A 170 -12.05 5.33 -10.16
CA ARG A 170 -10.86 5.44 -10.99
C ARG A 170 -10.38 6.90 -10.96
N ARG A 171 -9.08 7.14 -10.78
CA ARG A 171 -8.46 8.47 -10.75
C ARG A 171 -7.29 8.53 -11.72
N SER A 172 -7.08 9.69 -12.34
CA SER A 172 -5.91 9.97 -13.16
C SER A 172 -5.17 11.15 -12.54
N TYR A 173 -3.87 11.00 -12.35
CA TYR A 173 -2.98 12.00 -11.78
C TYR A 173 -1.88 12.32 -12.79
N ASP A 174 -1.46 13.57 -12.81
CA ASP A 174 -0.32 14.03 -13.61
C ASP A 174 0.88 14.24 -12.69
N LEU A 175 1.83 13.30 -12.73
CA LEU A 175 3.06 13.35 -11.93
C LEU A 175 4.07 14.37 -12.45
N ARG A 176 3.82 15.08 -13.57
CA ARG A 176 4.62 16.26 -13.96
C ARG A 176 4.37 17.43 -13.02
N ARG A 177 3.21 17.46 -12.36
CA ARG A 177 2.84 18.46 -11.37
C ARG A 177 3.52 18.22 -10.02
N ALA A 178 4.24 19.22 -9.52
CA ALA A 178 4.96 19.12 -8.26
C ALA A 178 4.03 18.98 -7.04
N ASP A 179 2.86 19.63 -7.05
CA ASP A 179 1.86 19.54 -5.98
C ASP A 179 1.27 18.12 -5.86
N VAL A 180 1.05 17.45 -6.99
CA VAL A 180 0.61 16.05 -7.01
C VAL A 180 1.69 15.16 -6.38
N ARG A 181 2.95 15.33 -6.77
CA ARG A 181 4.07 14.56 -6.20
C ARG A 181 4.26 14.83 -4.70
N ALA A 182 4.05 16.06 -4.25
CA ALA A 182 4.17 16.43 -2.84
C ALA A 182 3.14 15.72 -1.94
N GLY A 183 1.98 15.34 -2.50
CA GLY A 183 0.96 14.55 -1.82
C GLY A 183 1.25 13.06 -1.74
N ILE A 184 2.27 12.56 -2.46
CA ILE A 184 2.63 11.14 -2.48
C ILE A 184 3.62 10.84 -1.37
N ASP A 185 3.25 9.87 -0.54
CA ASP A 185 4.15 9.30 0.45
C ASP A 185 5.16 8.35 -0.17
N GLY A 186 4.66 7.46 -1.03
CA GLY A 186 5.45 6.46 -1.73
C GLY A 186 4.56 5.44 -2.42
N PHE A 187 5.20 4.43 -2.97
CA PHE A 187 4.58 3.30 -3.64
C PHE A 187 5.06 1.99 -3.01
N GLY A 188 4.18 1.00 -2.99
CA GLY A 188 4.45 -0.29 -2.37
C GLY A 188 4.22 -1.44 -3.33
N ARG A 189 5.14 -2.40 -3.37
CA ARG A 189 4.95 -3.66 -4.10
C ARG A 189 5.14 -4.84 -3.16
N PRO A 190 4.17 -5.75 -3.03
CA PRO A 190 4.36 -6.96 -2.25
C PRO A 190 5.37 -7.91 -2.87
N ALA A 191 5.96 -8.77 -2.06
CA ALA A 191 6.78 -9.88 -2.54
C ALA A 191 5.88 -11.02 -3.03
N LEU A 192 6.41 -11.92 -3.88
CA LEU A 192 5.75 -13.19 -4.21
C LEU A 192 5.51 -14.03 -2.96
N GLY A 193 6.43 -13.98 -1.99
CA GLY A 193 6.30 -14.66 -0.69
C GLY A 193 5.13 -14.19 0.17
N ASP A 194 4.52 -13.04 -0.16
CA ASP A 194 3.28 -12.60 0.50
C ASP A 194 2.01 -13.34 0.00
N PHE A 195 2.17 -14.21 -1.01
CA PHE A 195 1.11 -15.03 -1.59
C PHE A 195 1.41 -16.51 -1.37
N VAL A 196 0.93 -17.02 -0.25
CA VAL A 196 1.16 -18.41 0.16
C VAL A 196 0.12 -19.34 -0.48
N ALA A 197 0.41 -20.65 -0.52
CA ALA A 197 -0.61 -21.62 -0.92
C ALA A 197 -1.85 -21.46 -0.04
N SER A 198 -3.04 -21.50 -0.64
CA SER A 198 -4.26 -21.59 0.14
C SER A 198 -4.27 -22.93 0.88
N PRO A 199 -4.62 -22.96 2.17
CA PRO A 199 -4.85 -24.21 2.88
C PRO A 199 -6.02 -25.00 2.27
#